data_AF-A0AA41WEA0-F1
#
_entry.id   AF-A0AA41WEA0-F1
#
_cell.length_a   1.000
_cell.length_b   1.000
_cell.length_c   1.000
_cell.angle_alpha   90.00
_cell.angle_beta   90.00
_cell.angle_gamma   90.00
#
_symmetry.space_group_name_H-M   'P 1'
#
loop_
_entity.id
_entity.type
_entity.pdbx_description
1 polymer ?
#
loop_
_entity_poly.entity_id
_entity_poly.type
_entity_poly.pdbx_seq_one_letter_code
_entity_poly.pdbx_strand_id
1 'polypeptide(L)'
;MSGQTRAQIAVPAERFLALIEVVAVWASSLALLWAFSRGLPAIDDWQRDVFGQPFLTTLFVFIALPLLLLLATRRSLPAYGLTFAPIARPLEAGCLALAVLGPLSGLAFPLLIALDLSPTGWPGAVVLALCYAASLPVVAYAVRNTQPVEQRAPQARAVTGLVLSLGLALALAALARPHTSLVPAILYRLFVVALAEEVFFRGYVQSRLNESFGRPYRLLGAPCGWGLAIAALFFGLAHALSPAGPFQWGWGLWTAILGVIFGYLREKSGSVLAPTVVHGILIAVAVIAGAG
;
A
#
# COMPACT_ATOMS: atom_id res chain seq x y z
N MET A 1 12.58 -51.39 15.22
CA MET A 1 12.11 -50.89 13.92
C MET A 1 11.23 -49.66 14.15
N SER A 2 11.68 -48.53 13.61
CA SER A 2 10.99 -47.24 13.36
C SER A 2 9.86 -46.78 14.28
N GLY A 3 10.21 -45.96 15.28
CA GLY A 3 9.33 -44.91 15.79
C GLY A 3 9.30 -43.74 14.81
N GLN A 4 8.32 -43.71 13.90
CA GLN A 4 8.06 -42.50 13.12
C GLN A 4 7.31 -41.50 14.00
N THR A 5 8.05 -40.57 14.58
CA THR A 5 7.50 -39.33 15.14
C THR A 5 6.85 -38.57 13.99
N ARG A 6 5.52 -38.67 13.84
CA ARG A 6 4.75 -37.71 13.04
C ARG A 6 4.99 -36.34 13.66
N ALA A 7 5.89 -35.56 13.06
CA ALA A 7 5.98 -34.14 13.33
C ALA A 7 4.61 -33.55 12.99
N GLN A 8 3.79 -33.30 14.00
CA GLN A 8 2.59 -32.49 13.83
C GLN A 8 3.06 -31.13 13.35
N ILE A 9 2.82 -30.85 12.06
CA ILE A 9 2.90 -29.51 11.49
C ILE A 9 1.70 -28.74 12.05
N ALA A 10 1.67 -28.53 13.36
CA ALA A 10 0.74 -27.61 13.97
C ALA A 10 1.29 -26.22 13.63
N VAL A 11 0.63 -25.51 12.71
CA VAL A 11 0.80 -24.06 12.63
C VAL A 11 0.47 -23.55 14.04
N PRO A 12 1.42 -22.92 14.76
CA PRO A 12 1.17 -22.43 16.11
C PRO A 12 -0.12 -21.60 16.09
N ALA A 13 -1.04 -21.85 17.02
CA ALA A 13 -2.39 -21.27 17.01
C ALA A 13 -2.38 -19.74 16.78
N GLU A 14 -1.36 -19.05 17.31
CA GLU A 14 -1.11 -17.62 17.12
C GLU A 14 -0.95 -17.20 15.65
N ARG A 15 -0.26 -17.99 14.82
CA ARG A 15 -0.08 -17.73 13.38
C ARG A 15 -1.39 -17.84 12.62
N PHE A 16 -2.19 -18.85 12.98
CA PHE A 16 -3.50 -19.04 12.37
C PHE A 16 -4.47 -17.92 12.77
N LEU A 17 -4.49 -17.53 14.05
CA LEU A 17 -5.28 -16.41 14.54
C LEU A 17 -4.88 -15.07 13.90
N ALA A 18 -3.58 -14.81 13.71
CA ALA A 18 -3.10 -13.62 13.02
C ALA A 18 -3.57 -13.57 11.55
N LEU A 19 -3.56 -14.72 10.86
CA LEU A 19 -4.07 -14.81 9.50
C LEU A 19 -5.58 -14.56 9.45
N ILE A 20 -6.36 -15.17 10.35
CA ILE A 20 -7.81 -14.93 10.44
C ILE A 20 -8.11 -13.46 10.72
N GLU A 21 -7.41 -12.85 11.68
CA GLU A 21 -7.56 -11.42 12.01
C GLU A 21 -7.36 -10.57 10.76
N VAL A 22 -6.26 -10.80 10.04
CA VAL A 22 -5.91 -10.02 8.85
C VAL A 22 -6.88 -10.24 7.69
N VAL A 23 -7.32 -11.48 7.47
CA VAL A 23 -8.36 -11.81 6.47
C VAL A 23 -9.67 -11.13 6.81
N ALA A 24 -10.10 -11.19 8.07
CA ALA A 24 -11.36 -10.59 8.52
C ALA A 24 -11.34 -9.06 8.38
N VAL A 25 -10.24 -8.41 8.76
CA VAL A 25 -10.07 -6.96 8.60
C VAL A 25 -10.04 -6.58 7.12
N TRP A 26 -9.28 -7.29 6.29
CA TRP A 26 -9.24 -7.03 4.84
C TRP A 26 -10.62 -7.19 4.17
N ALA A 27 -11.33 -8.29 4.47
CA ALA A 27 -12.65 -8.55 3.92
C ALA A 27 -13.68 -7.52 4.40
N SER A 28 -13.61 -7.10 5.67
CA SER A 28 -14.47 -6.06 6.24
C SER A 28 -14.20 -4.70 5.59
N SER A 29 -12.94 -4.34 5.37
CA SER A 29 -12.56 -3.13 4.63
C SER A 29 -13.13 -3.14 3.21
N LEU A 30 -13.02 -4.25 2.48
CA LEU A 30 -13.59 -4.39 1.15
C LEU A 30 -15.12 -4.28 1.18
N ALA A 31 -15.78 -4.94 2.12
CA ALA A 31 -17.23 -4.85 2.30
C ALA A 31 -17.68 -3.42 2.62
N LEU A 32 -16.93 -2.68 3.44
CA LEU A 32 -17.19 -1.26 3.73
C LEU A 32 -17.05 -0.40 2.48
N LEU A 33 -16.02 -0.60 1.65
CA LEU A 33 -15.88 0.13 0.38
C LEU A 33 -17.11 -0.09 -0.53
N TRP A 34 -17.59 -1.32 -0.63
CA TRP A 34 -18.82 -1.65 -1.36
C TRP A 34 -20.06 -1.02 -0.71
N ALA A 35 -20.17 -1.07 0.61
CA ALA A 35 -21.29 -0.47 1.33
C ALA A 35 -21.34 1.05 1.16
N PHE A 36 -20.21 1.77 1.22
CA PHE A 36 -20.19 3.21 0.97
C PHE A 36 -20.51 3.54 -0.49
N SER A 37 -19.88 2.83 -1.44
CA SER A 37 -20.08 3.12 -2.87
C SER A 37 -21.44 2.72 -3.44
N ARG A 38 -22.11 1.69 -2.87
CA ARG A 38 -23.38 1.16 -3.40
C ARG A 38 -24.52 1.12 -2.40
N GLY A 39 -24.23 0.95 -1.11
CA GLY A 39 -25.22 0.84 -0.05
C GLY A 39 -25.60 2.18 0.60
N LEU A 40 -24.73 3.20 0.53
CA LEU A 40 -24.92 4.52 1.11
C LEU A 40 -24.64 5.64 0.09
N PRO A 41 -25.31 5.64 -1.08
CA PRO A 41 -25.00 6.56 -2.18
C PRO A 41 -25.11 8.03 -1.76
N ALA A 42 -26.04 8.40 -0.88
CA ALA A 42 -26.14 9.76 -0.38
C ALA A 42 -24.87 10.27 0.33
N ILE A 43 -24.14 9.39 1.03
CA ILE A 43 -22.87 9.74 1.66
C ILE A 43 -21.76 9.81 0.60
N ASP A 44 -21.76 8.87 -0.36
CA ASP A 44 -20.77 8.84 -1.45
C ASP A 44 -20.88 10.04 -2.37
N ASP A 45 -22.09 10.41 -2.76
CA ASP A 45 -22.41 11.58 -3.58
C ASP A 45 -22.01 12.85 -2.83
N TRP A 46 -22.40 12.99 -1.56
CA TRP A 46 -22.05 14.15 -0.75
C TRP A 46 -20.53 14.33 -0.61
N GLN A 47 -19.76 13.27 -0.34
CA GLN A 47 -18.30 13.41 -0.23
C GLN A 47 -17.66 13.74 -1.59
N ARG A 48 -18.21 13.24 -2.70
CA ARG A 48 -17.75 13.60 -4.05
C ARG A 48 -18.08 15.04 -4.39
N ASP A 49 -19.24 15.55 -3.97
CA ASP A 49 -19.62 16.94 -4.17
C ASP A 49 -18.73 17.91 -3.37
N VAL A 50 -18.38 17.53 -2.14
CA VAL A 50 -17.57 18.38 -1.24
C VAL A 50 -16.07 18.29 -1.53
N PHE A 51 -15.55 17.09 -1.78
CA PHE A 51 -14.10 16.81 -1.88
C PHE A 51 -13.65 16.40 -3.29
N GLY A 52 -14.57 16.21 -4.24
CA GLY A 52 -14.29 15.68 -5.58
C GLY A 52 -13.99 14.18 -5.61
N GLN A 53 -13.89 13.52 -4.45
CA GLN A 53 -13.38 12.16 -4.28
C GLN A 53 -13.98 11.52 -3.01
N PRO A 54 -13.98 10.18 -2.87
CA PRO A 54 -14.50 9.48 -1.69
C PRO A 54 -13.55 9.58 -0.47
N PHE A 55 -13.26 10.80 -0.05
CA PHE A 55 -12.19 11.13 0.89
C PHE A 55 -12.38 10.52 2.28
N LEU A 56 -13.57 10.68 2.88
CA LEU A 56 -13.86 10.15 4.21
C LEU A 56 -13.86 8.63 4.23
N THR A 57 -14.36 8.01 3.16
CA THR A 57 -14.38 6.55 3.02
C THR A 57 -12.95 6.00 3.03
N THR A 58 -12.06 6.57 2.22
CA THR A 58 -10.64 6.18 2.16
C THR A 58 -9.94 6.37 3.51
N LEU A 59 -10.12 7.53 4.16
CA LEU A 59 -9.54 7.77 5.49
C LEU A 59 -10.05 6.78 6.52
N PHE A 60 -11.35 6.52 6.55
CA PHE A 60 -11.95 5.62 7.53
C PHE A 60 -11.44 4.18 7.35
N VAL A 61 -11.57 3.63 6.13
CA VAL A 61 -11.28 2.23 5.84
C VAL A 61 -9.79 1.91 5.95
N PHE A 62 -8.94 2.78 5.41
CA PHE A 62 -7.52 2.46 5.25
C PHE A 62 -6.60 3.12 6.30
N ILE A 63 -7.09 4.11 7.06
CA ILE A 63 -6.32 4.76 8.13
C ILE A 63 -6.98 4.57 9.49
N ALA A 64 -8.21 5.07 9.68
CA ALA A 64 -8.83 5.07 11.00
C ALA A 64 -9.04 3.64 11.54
N LEU A 65 -9.59 2.75 10.72
CA LEU A 65 -9.85 1.36 11.10
C LEU A 65 -8.57 0.62 11.56
N PRO A 66 -7.48 0.52 10.77
CA PRO A 66 -6.27 -0.16 11.24
C PRO A 66 -5.65 0.53 12.46
N LEU A 67 -5.67 1.86 12.56
CA LEU A 67 -5.15 2.56 13.73
C LEU A 67 -5.96 2.25 15.00
N LEU A 68 -7.29 2.27 14.91
CA LEU A 68 -8.17 1.91 16.02
C LEU A 68 -7.92 0.48 16.48
N LEU A 69 -7.71 -0.46 15.54
CA LEU A 69 -7.34 -1.84 15.87
C LEU A 69 -5.99 -1.91 16.57
N LEU A 70 -4.97 -1.20 16.10
CA LEU A 70 -3.66 -1.15 16.75
C LEU A 70 -3.75 -0.57 18.17
N LEU A 71 -4.52 0.50 18.36
CA LEU A 71 -4.72 1.12 19.67
C LEU A 71 -5.50 0.20 20.61
N ALA A 72 -6.60 -0.39 20.14
CA ALA A 72 -7.43 -1.31 20.92
C ALA A 72 -6.65 -2.57 21.36
N THR A 73 -5.72 -3.03 20.51
CA THR A 73 -4.85 -4.17 20.80
C THR A 73 -3.50 -3.78 21.43
N ARG A 74 -3.33 -2.50 21.79
CA ARG A 74 -2.14 -1.93 22.43
C ARG A 74 -0.83 -2.20 21.67
N ARG A 75 -0.90 -2.24 20.35
CA ARG A 75 0.24 -2.49 19.47
C ARG A 75 1.02 -1.21 19.17
N SER A 76 2.33 -1.36 19.02
CA SER A 76 3.25 -0.26 18.77
C SER A 76 3.16 0.24 17.33
N LEU A 77 2.79 1.52 17.14
CA LEU A 77 2.77 2.15 15.81
C LEU A 77 4.16 2.11 15.14
N PRO A 78 5.28 2.40 15.83
CA PRO A 78 6.62 2.24 15.25
C PRO A 78 6.96 0.82 14.80
N ALA A 79 6.55 -0.21 15.54
CA ALA A 79 6.79 -1.61 15.15
C ALA A 79 6.07 -1.96 13.82
N TYR A 80 4.93 -1.32 13.61
CA TYR A 80 4.12 -1.42 12.39
C TYR A 80 4.61 -0.49 11.27
N GLY A 81 5.77 0.17 11.43
CA GLY A 81 6.35 1.05 10.41
C GLY A 81 5.62 2.38 10.24
N LEU A 82 4.71 2.72 11.16
CA LEU A 82 4.01 4.01 11.19
C LEU A 82 4.90 5.06 11.88
N THR A 83 6.11 5.26 11.33
CA THR A 83 7.09 6.23 11.81
C THR A 83 7.27 7.35 10.80
N PHE A 84 6.76 8.53 11.15
CA PHE A 84 6.81 9.75 10.34
C PHE A 84 7.87 10.74 10.84
N ALA A 85 8.78 10.30 11.73
CA ALA A 85 9.94 11.07 12.17
C ALA A 85 11.04 10.11 12.71
N PRO A 86 12.31 10.21 12.26
CA PRO A 86 12.79 11.10 11.19
C PRO A 86 12.31 10.65 9.79
N ILE A 87 12.00 11.61 8.92
CA ILE A 87 11.54 11.34 7.54
C ILE A 87 12.65 11.15 6.53
N ALA A 88 13.88 11.62 6.82
CA ALA A 88 14.95 11.70 5.83
C ALA A 88 15.33 10.32 5.26
N ARG A 89 15.55 9.32 6.11
CA ARG A 89 15.94 7.96 5.69
C ARG A 89 14.89 7.26 4.81
N PRO A 90 13.60 7.20 5.21
CA PRO A 90 12.59 6.57 4.35
C PRO A 90 12.32 7.38 3.07
N LEU A 91 12.44 8.71 3.13
CA LEU A 91 12.33 9.55 1.94
C LEU A 91 13.47 9.28 0.95
N GLU A 92 14.72 9.16 1.42
CA GLU A 92 15.87 8.77 0.61
C GLU A 92 15.62 7.43 -0.10
N ALA A 93 15.16 6.41 0.62
CA ALA A 93 14.83 5.11 0.05
C ALA A 93 13.70 5.20 -1.00
N GLY A 94 12.65 5.99 -0.73
CA GLY A 94 11.57 6.23 -1.68
C GLY A 94 12.04 6.93 -2.96
N CYS A 95 12.85 7.99 -2.83
CA CYS A 95 13.40 8.73 -3.97
C CYS A 95 14.35 7.88 -4.83
N LEU A 96 15.21 7.06 -4.21
CA LEU A 96 16.10 6.15 -4.93
C LEU A 96 15.31 5.07 -5.68
N ALA A 97 14.24 4.54 -5.09
CA ALA A 97 13.36 3.60 -5.77
C ALA A 97 12.60 4.26 -6.93
N LEU A 98 12.17 5.52 -6.78
CA LEU A 98 11.52 6.30 -7.84
C LEU A 98 12.45 6.63 -9.00
N ALA A 99 13.75 6.80 -8.77
CA ALA A 99 14.71 6.97 -9.85
C ALA A 99 14.71 5.77 -10.84
N VAL A 100 14.22 4.60 -10.40
CA VAL A 100 14.00 3.42 -11.25
C VAL A 100 12.55 3.34 -11.73
N LEU A 101 11.59 3.38 -10.80
CA LEU A 101 10.17 3.10 -11.09
C LEU A 101 9.46 4.25 -11.81
N GLY A 102 9.91 5.48 -11.60
CA GLY A 102 9.37 6.68 -12.24
C GLY A 102 9.58 6.66 -13.75
N PRO A 103 10.83 6.61 -14.25
CA PRO A 103 11.11 6.48 -15.69
C PRO A 103 10.47 5.22 -16.30
N LEU A 104 10.50 4.09 -15.58
CA LEU A 104 9.85 2.86 -16.03
C LEU A 104 8.36 3.06 -16.28
N SER A 105 7.63 3.64 -15.31
CA SER A 105 6.18 3.88 -15.45
C SER A 105 5.89 4.97 -16.48
N GLY A 106 6.71 6.01 -16.53
CA GLY A 106 6.63 7.08 -17.53
C GLY A 106 6.88 6.61 -18.96
N LEU A 107 7.50 5.45 -19.17
CA LEU A 107 7.62 4.79 -20.48
C LEU A 107 6.55 3.73 -20.70
N ALA A 108 6.25 2.92 -19.68
CA ALA A 108 5.33 1.79 -19.80
C ALA A 108 3.89 2.23 -20.11
N PHE A 109 3.36 3.23 -19.41
CA PHE A 109 1.99 3.70 -19.66
C PHE A 109 1.82 4.31 -21.07
N PRO A 110 2.71 5.21 -21.56
CA PRO A 110 2.66 5.67 -22.94
C PRO A 110 2.85 4.57 -23.98
N LEU A 111 3.68 3.55 -23.71
CA LEU A 111 3.83 2.40 -24.59
C LEU A 111 2.52 1.61 -24.71
N LEU A 112 1.83 1.36 -23.59
CA LEU A 112 0.52 0.72 -23.57
C LEU A 112 -0.48 1.49 -24.44
N ILE A 113 -0.53 2.81 -24.29
CA ILE A 113 -1.40 3.69 -25.10
C ILE A 113 -1.04 3.59 -26.59
N ALA A 114 0.25 3.64 -26.94
CA ALA A 114 0.71 3.54 -28.32
C ALA A 114 0.38 2.19 -28.97
N LEU A 115 0.22 1.14 -28.17
CA LEU A 115 -0.13 -0.22 -28.60
C LEU A 115 -1.63 -0.54 -28.44
N ASP A 116 -2.46 0.45 -28.07
CA ASP A 116 -3.89 0.27 -27.77
C ASP A 116 -4.17 -0.83 -26.72
N LEU A 117 -3.30 -0.92 -25.72
CA LEU A 117 -3.39 -1.88 -24.62
C LEU A 117 -3.90 -1.21 -23.35
N SER A 118 -5.00 -1.72 -22.79
CA SER A 118 -5.49 -1.27 -21.48
C SER A 118 -4.61 -1.81 -20.33
N PRO A 119 -4.30 -0.99 -19.31
CA PRO A 119 -3.59 -1.42 -18.11
C PRO A 119 -4.41 -2.39 -17.24
N THR A 120 -5.74 -2.44 -17.41
CA THR A 120 -6.61 -3.39 -16.70
C THR A 120 -6.92 -4.64 -17.53
N GLY A 121 -6.72 -4.56 -18.85
CA GLY A 121 -6.82 -5.70 -19.76
C GLY A 121 -5.60 -6.62 -19.65
N TRP A 122 -5.78 -7.92 -19.91
CA TRP A 122 -4.74 -8.94 -19.73
C TRP A 122 -3.41 -8.62 -20.44
N PRO A 123 -3.38 -8.20 -21.72
CA PRO A 123 -2.10 -7.95 -22.39
C PRO A 123 -1.30 -6.80 -21.75
N GLY A 124 -1.94 -5.65 -21.50
CA GLY A 124 -1.28 -4.51 -20.86
C GLY A 124 -0.90 -4.80 -19.41
N ALA A 125 -1.77 -5.50 -18.67
CA ALA A 125 -1.49 -5.95 -17.31
C ALA A 125 -0.27 -6.88 -17.23
N VAL A 126 -0.11 -7.83 -18.17
CA VAL A 126 1.06 -8.71 -18.21
C VAL A 126 2.32 -7.91 -18.51
N VAL A 127 2.28 -6.96 -19.45
CA VAL A 127 3.43 -6.07 -19.74
C VAL A 127 3.83 -5.30 -18.47
N LEU A 128 2.88 -4.64 -17.78
CA LEU A 128 3.16 -3.91 -16.55
C LEU A 128 3.70 -4.82 -15.44
N ALA A 129 3.09 -5.99 -15.25
CA ALA A 129 3.53 -6.96 -14.25
C ALA A 129 4.97 -7.43 -14.51
N LEU A 130 5.32 -7.72 -15.75
CA LEU A 130 6.68 -8.11 -16.14
C LEU A 130 7.67 -6.95 -15.95
N CYS A 131 7.33 -5.74 -16.39
CA CYS A 131 8.14 -4.54 -16.19
C CYS A 131 8.45 -4.31 -14.71
N TYR A 132 7.42 -4.32 -13.84
CA TYR A 132 7.62 -4.13 -12.41
C TYR A 132 8.38 -5.29 -11.76
N ALA A 133 8.08 -6.54 -12.11
CA ALA A 133 8.81 -7.70 -11.60
C ALA A 133 10.31 -7.63 -11.95
N ALA A 134 10.63 -7.28 -13.20
CA ALA A 134 12.01 -7.13 -13.67
C ALA A 134 12.73 -5.93 -13.02
N SER A 135 11.99 -4.92 -12.55
CA SER A 135 12.57 -3.75 -11.88
C SER A 135 13.01 -4.02 -10.44
N LEU A 136 12.48 -5.04 -9.78
CA LEU A 136 12.72 -5.28 -8.35
C LEU A 136 14.22 -5.45 -8.00
N PRO A 137 15.04 -6.21 -8.75
CA PRO A 137 16.49 -6.28 -8.51
C PRO A 137 17.19 -4.92 -8.64
N VAL A 138 16.76 -4.09 -9.59
CA VAL A 138 17.33 -2.75 -9.82
C VAL A 138 16.94 -1.80 -8.70
N VAL A 139 15.68 -1.82 -8.29
CA VAL A 139 15.19 -1.07 -7.11
C VAL A 139 15.99 -1.50 -5.88
N ALA A 140 16.13 -2.81 -5.64
CA ALA A 140 16.88 -3.34 -4.50
C ALA A 140 18.34 -2.90 -4.50
N TYR A 141 18.98 -2.90 -5.66
CA TYR A 141 20.33 -2.36 -5.85
C TYR A 141 20.40 -0.86 -5.54
N ALA A 142 19.47 -0.06 -6.05
CA ALA A 142 19.42 1.37 -5.83
C ALA A 142 19.30 1.73 -4.34
N VAL A 143 18.46 0.99 -3.59
CA VAL A 143 18.24 1.24 -2.17
C VAL A 143 19.19 0.47 -1.24
N ARG A 144 20.15 -0.31 -1.75
CA ARG A 144 20.94 -1.26 -0.93
C ARG A 144 21.69 -0.60 0.23
N ASN A 145 22.14 0.64 0.05
CA ASN A 145 22.92 1.40 1.04
C ASN A 145 22.05 2.20 2.01
N THR A 146 20.72 2.23 1.80
CA THR A 146 19.80 2.93 2.68
C THR A 146 19.69 2.22 4.03
N GLN A 147 19.55 3.03 5.08
CA GLN A 147 19.43 2.57 6.45
C GLN A 147 17.97 2.61 6.90
N PRO A 148 17.48 1.59 7.62
CA PRO A 148 16.13 1.62 8.14
C PRO A 148 15.94 2.69 9.22
N VAL A 149 14.70 3.11 9.42
CA VAL A 149 14.29 3.89 10.59
C VAL A 149 14.42 3.00 11.83
N GLU A 150 14.98 3.56 12.90
CA GLU A 150 15.05 2.89 14.18
C GLU A 150 13.65 2.65 14.75
N GLN A 151 13.29 1.38 14.96
CA GLN A 151 11.97 0.97 15.46
C GLN A 151 11.68 1.45 16.90
N ARG A 152 12.66 2.06 17.59
CA ARG A 152 12.55 2.59 18.96
C ARG A 152 12.10 4.06 19.01
N ALA A 153 11.65 4.65 17.91
CA ALA A 153 11.10 6.00 17.93
C ALA A 153 9.94 6.10 18.95
N PRO A 154 9.88 7.15 19.79
CA PRO A 154 8.79 7.34 20.73
C PRO A 154 7.42 7.37 20.02
N GLN A 155 6.42 6.66 20.57
CA GLN A 155 5.07 6.60 19.99
C GLN A 155 4.47 7.99 19.79
N ALA A 156 4.76 8.95 20.66
CA ALA A 156 4.34 10.34 20.51
C ALA A 156 4.80 10.97 19.18
N ARG A 157 6.05 10.73 18.74
CA ARG A 157 6.57 11.26 17.48
C ARG A 157 5.89 10.64 16.25
N ALA A 158 5.59 9.34 16.33
CA ALA A 158 4.82 8.65 15.30
C ALA A 158 3.41 9.25 15.15
N VAL A 159 2.71 9.43 16.27
CA VAL A 159 1.37 10.04 16.31
C VAL A 159 1.41 11.48 15.78
N THR A 160 2.33 12.32 16.26
CA THR A 160 2.45 13.71 15.79
C THR A 160 2.69 13.77 14.28
N GLY A 161 3.64 13.00 13.75
CA GLY A 161 3.92 13.03 12.31
C GLY A 161 2.76 12.49 11.46
N LEU A 162 2.02 11.49 11.94
CA LEU A 162 0.81 11.01 11.26
C LEU A 162 -0.29 12.08 11.25
N VAL A 163 -0.56 12.72 12.39
CA VAL A 163 -1.55 13.80 12.49
C VAL A 163 -1.20 14.96 11.56
N LEU A 164 0.07 15.38 11.52
CA LEU A 164 0.54 16.42 10.60
C LEU A 164 0.39 16.02 9.14
N SER A 165 0.69 14.76 8.79
CA SER A 165 0.54 14.26 7.42
C SER A 165 -0.93 14.24 6.99
N LEU A 166 -1.83 13.79 7.87
CA LEU A 166 -3.27 13.81 7.62
C LEU A 166 -3.83 15.24 7.54
N GLY A 167 -3.37 16.14 8.41
CA GLY A 167 -3.75 17.55 8.40
C GLY A 167 -3.31 18.26 7.11
N LEU A 168 -2.10 18.00 6.64
CA LEU A 168 -1.61 18.50 5.35
C LEU A 168 -2.43 17.96 4.18
N ALA A 169 -2.72 16.65 4.18
CA ALA A 169 -3.53 16.04 3.13
C ALA A 169 -4.95 16.64 3.07
N LEU A 170 -5.57 16.89 4.24
CA LEU A 170 -6.86 17.57 4.33
C LEU A 170 -6.79 19.03 3.88
N ALA A 171 -5.75 19.77 4.26
CA ALA A 171 -5.56 21.15 3.85
C ALA A 171 -5.36 21.27 2.33
N LEU A 172 -4.55 20.40 1.73
CA LEU A 172 -4.35 20.33 0.28
C LEU A 172 -5.64 19.99 -0.45
N ALA A 173 -6.42 19.02 0.06
CA ALA A 173 -7.73 18.69 -0.49
C ALA A 173 -8.71 19.87 -0.41
N ALA A 174 -8.73 20.61 0.70
CA ALA A 174 -9.60 21.77 0.91
C ALA A 174 -9.19 23.00 0.06
N LEU A 175 -7.89 23.16 -0.21
CA LEU A 175 -7.36 24.24 -1.05
C LEU A 175 -7.51 23.97 -2.55
N ALA A 176 -7.58 22.70 -2.94
CA ALA A 176 -7.76 22.25 -4.32
C ALA A 176 -9.23 22.35 -4.81
N ARG A 177 -9.96 23.42 -4.43
CA ARG A 177 -11.30 23.73 -4.96
C ARG A 177 -11.27 23.90 -6.50
N PRO A 178 -12.38 23.65 -7.23
CA PRO A 178 -12.42 22.96 -8.51
C PRO A 178 -12.04 23.84 -9.70
N HIS A 179 -10.86 24.43 -9.69
CA HIS A 179 -10.26 24.99 -10.89
C HIS A 179 -9.46 23.85 -11.55
N THR A 180 -10.17 23.09 -12.39
CA THR A 180 -9.81 21.82 -13.07
C THR A 180 -9.91 20.56 -12.20
N SER A 181 -10.55 19.50 -12.72
CA SER A 181 -10.77 18.23 -12.00
C SER A 181 -9.50 17.40 -11.82
N LEU A 182 -8.45 17.66 -12.60
CA LEU A 182 -7.24 16.85 -12.63
C LEU A 182 -6.29 17.11 -11.45
N VAL A 183 -6.00 18.38 -11.13
CA VAL A 183 -5.05 18.74 -10.05
C VAL A 183 -5.53 18.22 -8.68
N PRO A 184 -6.79 18.45 -8.26
CA PRO A 184 -7.30 17.91 -7.00
C PRO A 184 -7.30 16.38 -6.98
N ALA A 185 -7.62 15.74 -8.11
CA ALA A 185 -7.59 14.28 -8.25
C ALA A 185 -6.19 13.68 -8.09
N ILE A 186 -5.16 14.36 -8.62
CA ILE A 186 -3.75 13.98 -8.46
C ILE A 186 -3.31 14.17 -7.00
N LEU A 187 -3.57 15.33 -6.40
CA LEU A 187 -3.19 15.62 -5.02
C LEU A 187 -3.84 14.65 -4.04
N TYR A 188 -5.12 14.33 -4.24
CA TYR A 188 -5.83 13.32 -3.46
C TYR A 188 -5.15 11.96 -3.55
N ARG A 189 -4.84 11.48 -4.75
CA ARG A 189 -4.19 10.17 -4.93
C ARG A 189 -2.78 10.14 -4.35
N LEU A 190 -2.02 11.22 -4.54
CA LEU A 190 -0.63 11.32 -4.11
C LEU A 190 -0.48 11.39 -2.59
N PHE A 191 -1.32 12.17 -1.92
CA PHE A 191 -1.19 12.43 -0.48
C PHE A 191 -2.15 11.63 0.40
N VAL A 192 -3.31 11.22 -0.13
CA VAL A 192 -4.35 10.53 0.64
C VAL A 192 -4.37 9.06 0.32
N VAL A 193 -4.64 8.69 -0.94
CA VAL A 193 -4.82 7.28 -1.33
C VAL A 193 -3.55 6.48 -1.08
N ALA A 194 -2.41 6.95 -1.60
CA ALA A 194 -1.13 6.25 -1.43
C ALA A 194 -0.77 6.07 0.06
N LEU A 195 -0.87 7.13 0.87
CA LEU A 195 -0.59 7.04 2.30
C LEU A 195 -1.56 6.06 2.98
N ALA A 196 -2.85 6.16 2.69
CA ALA A 196 -3.88 5.35 3.31
C ALA A 196 -3.69 3.86 3.01
N GLU A 197 -3.50 3.51 1.73
CA GLU A 197 -3.26 2.14 1.33
C GLU A 197 -1.95 1.59 1.92
N GLU A 198 -0.86 2.36 1.93
CA GLU A 198 0.38 1.90 2.55
C GLU A 198 0.28 1.74 4.07
N VAL A 199 -0.48 2.60 4.77
CA VAL A 199 -0.80 2.42 6.20
C VAL A 199 -1.57 1.11 6.41
N PHE A 200 -2.53 0.79 5.55
CA PHE A 200 -3.31 -0.43 5.68
C PHE A 200 -2.50 -1.69 5.31
N PHE A 201 -1.95 -1.75 4.10
CA PHE A 201 -1.32 -2.96 3.59
C PHE A 201 0.08 -3.19 4.17
N ARG A 202 0.91 -2.14 4.26
CA ARG A 202 2.33 -2.27 4.68
C ARG A 202 2.47 -2.01 6.17
N GLY A 203 1.67 -1.07 6.67
CA GLY A 203 1.54 -0.80 8.09
C GLY A 203 0.87 -1.95 8.82
N TYR A 204 -0.43 -2.17 8.60
CA TYR A 204 -1.22 -3.17 9.33
C TYR A 204 -1.04 -4.61 8.81
N VAL A 205 -1.49 -4.94 7.60
CA VAL A 205 -1.56 -6.33 7.07
C VAL A 205 -0.19 -7.02 7.09
N GLN A 206 0.83 -6.41 6.44
CA GLN A 206 2.17 -6.97 6.36
C GLN A 206 2.83 -7.08 7.74
N SER A 207 2.80 -6.02 8.56
CA SER A 207 3.46 -6.05 9.86
C SER A 207 2.78 -7.01 10.83
N ARG A 208 1.44 -7.11 10.80
CA ARG A 208 0.69 -8.03 11.66
C ARG A 208 1.03 -9.49 11.37
N LEU A 209 1.14 -9.84 10.09
CA LEU A 209 1.57 -11.17 9.68
C LEU A 209 3.05 -11.39 10.04
N ASN A 210 3.94 -10.43 9.78
CA ASN A 210 5.36 -10.58 10.12
C ASN A 210 5.62 -10.63 11.63
N GLU A 211 4.75 -10.04 12.46
CA GLU A 211 4.79 -10.18 13.92
C GLU A 211 4.59 -11.64 14.36
N SER A 212 3.73 -12.39 13.68
CA SER A 212 3.40 -13.78 14.05
C SER A 212 4.20 -14.84 13.28
N PHE A 213 4.42 -14.63 11.99
CA PHE A 213 5.18 -15.54 11.12
C PHE A 213 6.69 -15.28 11.16
N GLY A 214 7.12 -14.14 11.71
CA GLY A 214 8.51 -13.70 11.65
C GLY A 214 8.93 -13.27 10.24
N ARG A 215 10.24 -13.10 10.05
CA ARG A 215 10.87 -12.73 8.77
C ARG A 215 11.97 -13.74 8.40
N PRO A 216 11.63 -15.01 8.12
CA PRO A 216 12.62 -16.07 7.94
C PRO A 216 13.42 -15.97 6.62
N TYR A 217 13.01 -15.12 5.68
CA TYR A 217 13.61 -15.02 4.36
C TYR A 217 14.51 -13.78 4.23
N ARG A 218 15.47 -13.83 3.31
CA ARG A 218 16.19 -12.65 2.83
C ARG A 218 15.94 -12.48 1.34
N LEU A 219 15.16 -11.47 0.99
CA LEU A 219 14.95 -11.08 -0.40
C LEU A 219 15.88 -9.91 -0.70
N LEU A 220 16.84 -10.10 -1.63
CA LEU A 220 17.72 -9.03 -2.14
C LEU A 220 18.39 -8.16 -1.05
N GLY A 221 18.73 -8.77 0.10
CA GLY A 221 19.37 -8.09 1.23
C GLY A 221 18.44 -7.61 2.35
N ALA A 222 17.11 -7.58 2.15
CA ALA A 222 16.14 -7.22 3.18
C ALA A 222 15.54 -8.46 3.88
N PRO A 223 15.37 -8.44 5.22
CA PRO A 223 14.67 -9.50 5.94
C PRO A 223 13.17 -9.45 5.62
N CYS A 224 12.63 -10.54 5.08
CA CYS A 224 11.24 -10.61 4.61
C CYS A 224 10.51 -11.80 5.25
N GLY A 225 9.21 -11.63 5.47
CA GLY A 225 8.31 -12.67 5.95
C GLY A 225 7.14 -12.91 5.00
N TRP A 226 6.34 -13.93 5.29
CA TRP A 226 5.12 -14.23 4.55
C TRP A 226 4.14 -13.07 4.51
N GLY A 227 4.20 -12.15 5.48
CA GLY A 227 3.39 -10.93 5.48
C GLY A 227 3.58 -10.08 4.24
N LEU A 228 4.79 -10.06 3.64
CA LEU A 228 5.04 -9.33 2.39
C LEU A 228 4.24 -9.95 1.24
N ALA A 229 4.36 -11.26 1.04
CA ALA A 229 3.70 -11.96 -0.06
C ALA A 229 2.17 -11.92 0.08
N ILE A 230 1.65 -12.14 1.29
CA ILE A 230 0.20 -12.12 1.56
C ILE A 230 -0.35 -10.70 1.43
N ALA A 231 0.34 -9.67 1.93
CA ALA A 231 -0.09 -8.28 1.77
C ALA A 231 -0.09 -7.86 0.30
N ALA A 232 0.91 -8.27 -0.49
CA ALA A 232 0.95 -8.01 -1.93
C ALA A 232 -0.22 -8.68 -2.67
N LEU A 233 -0.55 -9.94 -2.32
CA LEU A 233 -1.71 -10.63 -2.86
C LEU A 233 -3.01 -9.89 -2.49
N PHE A 234 -3.19 -9.52 -1.23
CA PHE A 234 -4.38 -8.80 -0.77
C PHE A 234 -4.52 -7.41 -1.38
N PHE A 235 -3.39 -6.76 -1.66
CA PHE A 235 -3.35 -5.50 -2.39
C PHE A 235 -3.89 -5.69 -3.82
N GLY A 236 -3.38 -6.67 -4.56
CA GLY A 236 -3.88 -6.98 -5.90
C GLY A 236 -5.35 -7.42 -5.92
N LEU A 237 -5.78 -8.25 -4.96
CA LEU A 237 -7.18 -8.65 -4.83
C LEU A 237 -8.10 -7.46 -4.53
N ALA A 238 -7.67 -6.49 -3.71
CA ALA A 238 -8.46 -5.29 -3.44
C ALA A 238 -8.67 -4.46 -4.72
N HIS A 239 -7.68 -4.41 -5.61
CA HIS A 239 -7.79 -3.74 -6.91
C HIS A 239 -8.72 -4.52 -7.86
N ALA A 240 -8.55 -5.84 -7.96
CA ALA A 240 -9.42 -6.69 -8.77
C ALA A 240 -10.88 -6.64 -8.32
N LEU A 241 -11.16 -6.48 -7.03
CA LEU A 241 -12.50 -6.50 -6.45
C LEU A 241 -13.06 -5.10 -6.11
N SER A 242 -12.37 -4.04 -6.53
CA SER A 242 -12.74 -2.66 -6.20
C SER A 242 -14.12 -2.27 -6.76
N PRO A 243 -14.95 -1.53 -6.01
CA PRO A 243 -16.26 -1.09 -6.49
C PRO A 243 -16.19 -0.09 -7.66
N ALA A 244 -15.03 0.56 -7.87
CA ALA A 244 -14.80 1.47 -9.00
C ALA A 244 -14.73 0.72 -10.35
N GLY A 245 -14.36 -0.55 -10.33
CA GLY A 245 -14.20 -1.39 -11.51
C GLY A 245 -14.09 -2.86 -11.07
N PRO A 246 -15.22 -3.53 -10.78
CA PRO A 246 -15.19 -4.86 -10.21
C PRO A 246 -14.71 -5.90 -11.24
N PHE A 247 -14.01 -6.91 -10.74
CA PHE A 247 -13.45 -8.05 -11.48
C PHE A 247 -12.39 -7.68 -12.53
N GLN A 248 -11.68 -6.57 -12.34
CA GLN A 248 -10.55 -6.15 -13.17
C GLN A 248 -9.27 -6.94 -12.79
N TRP A 249 -9.23 -8.23 -13.12
CA TRP A 249 -8.14 -9.13 -12.71
C TRP A 249 -6.76 -8.74 -13.26
N GLY A 250 -6.70 -8.13 -14.45
CA GLY A 250 -5.45 -7.57 -14.97
C GLY A 250 -4.92 -6.44 -14.08
N TRP A 251 -5.81 -5.57 -13.57
CA TRP A 251 -5.44 -4.54 -12.61
C TRP A 251 -4.88 -5.15 -11.33
N GLY A 252 -5.52 -6.20 -10.81
CA GLY A 252 -5.05 -6.95 -9.65
C GLY A 252 -3.69 -7.62 -9.85
N LEU A 253 -3.39 -8.11 -11.05
CA LEU A 253 -2.12 -8.77 -11.35
C LEU A 253 -0.93 -7.82 -11.19
N TRP A 254 -0.90 -6.70 -11.93
CA TRP A 254 0.28 -5.84 -11.91
C TRP A 254 0.39 -5.05 -10.60
N THR A 255 -0.75 -4.74 -9.95
CA THR A 255 -0.74 -4.12 -8.62
C THR A 255 -0.25 -5.08 -7.54
N ALA A 256 -0.54 -6.39 -7.62
CA ALA A 256 0.07 -7.38 -6.73
C ALA A 256 1.61 -7.38 -6.85
N ILE A 257 2.14 -7.30 -8.07
CA ILE A 257 3.60 -7.22 -8.30
C ILE A 257 4.19 -5.93 -7.75
N LEU A 258 3.59 -4.77 -8.02
CA LEU A 258 3.99 -3.53 -7.34
C LEU A 258 3.90 -3.67 -5.83
N GLY A 259 2.91 -4.42 -5.35
CA GLY A 259 2.71 -4.64 -3.94
C GLY A 259 3.85 -5.39 -3.27
N VAL A 260 4.54 -6.27 -4.00
CA VAL A 260 5.81 -6.90 -3.58
C VAL A 260 6.91 -5.84 -3.44
N ILE A 261 7.01 -4.91 -4.39
CA ILE A 261 8.01 -3.82 -4.36
C ILE A 261 7.76 -2.89 -3.18
N PHE A 262 6.51 -2.47 -2.95
CA PHE A 262 6.14 -1.64 -1.81
C PHE A 262 6.42 -2.35 -0.48
N GLY A 263 6.08 -3.64 -0.39
CA GLY A 263 6.39 -4.45 0.78
C GLY A 263 7.89 -4.60 1.02
N TYR A 264 8.68 -4.76 -0.04
CA TYR A 264 10.14 -4.78 0.03
C TYR A 264 10.70 -3.45 0.54
N LEU A 265 10.21 -2.32 0.03
CA LEU A 265 10.61 -0.99 0.49
C LEU A 265 10.26 -0.75 1.96
N ARG A 266 9.11 -1.27 2.44
CA ARG A 266 8.78 -1.25 3.88
C ARG A 266 9.76 -2.06 4.70
N GLU A 267 10.17 -3.24 4.24
CA GLU A 267 11.15 -4.06 4.97
C GLU A 267 12.52 -3.39 4.99
N LYS A 268 12.93 -2.79 3.87
CA LYS A 268 14.23 -2.14 3.73
C LYS A 268 14.33 -0.83 4.53
N SER A 269 13.29 0.01 4.49
CA SER A 269 13.28 1.32 5.15
C SER A 269 12.76 1.27 6.58
N GLY A 270 12.03 0.23 6.98
CA GLY A 270 11.37 0.15 8.27
C GLY A 270 10.14 1.05 8.43
N SER A 271 9.73 1.80 7.39
CA SER A 271 8.61 2.75 7.44
C SER A 271 7.68 2.59 6.23
N VAL A 272 6.39 2.90 6.41
CA VAL A 272 5.42 3.00 5.31
C VAL A 272 5.64 4.24 4.43
N LEU A 273 6.46 5.20 4.88
CA LEU A 273 6.68 6.44 4.14
C LEU A 273 7.46 6.22 2.83
N ALA A 274 8.44 5.31 2.82
CA ALA A 274 9.19 4.99 1.60
C ALA A 274 8.28 4.46 0.48
N PRO A 275 7.45 3.41 0.68
CA PRO A 275 6.51 3.00 -0.34
C PRO A 275 5.41 4.02 -0.60
N THR A 276 4.99 4.83 0.39
CA THR A 276 3.98 5.90 0.17
C THR A 276 4.44 6.89 -0.89
N VAL A 277 5.69 7.35 -0.80
CA VAL A 277 6.27 8.30 -1.77
C VAL A 277 6.31 7.69 -3.17
N VAL A 278 6.74 6.43 -3.28
CA VAL A 278 6.77 5.72 -4.57
C VAL A 278 5.36 5.58 -5.12
N HIS A 279 4.46 4.99 -4.34
CA HIS A 279 3.07 4.73 -4.72
C HIS A 279 2.35 6.01 -5.16
N GLY A 280 2.46 7.09 -4.38
CA GLY A 280 1.84 8.39 -4.66
C GLY A 280 2.28 9.02 -5.99
N ILE A 281 3.54 8.83 -6.37
CA ILE A 281 4.03 9.33 -7.67
C ILE A 281 3.61 8.40 -8.81
N LEU A 282 3.66 7.08 -8.63
CA LEU A 282 3.24 6.14 -9.68
C LEU A 282 1.75 6.26 -10.01
N ILE A 283 0.90 6.45 -9.00
CA ILE A 283 -0.53 6.67 -9.22
C ILE A 283 -0.79 8.01 -9.94
N ALA A 284 -0.03 9.06 -9.62
CA ALA A 284 -0.13 10.34 -10.32
C ALA A 284 0.28 10.22 -11.80
N VAL A 285 1.34 9.48 -12.11
CA VAL A 285 1.76 9.18 -13.50
C VAL A 285 0.64 8.45 -14.24
N ALA A 286 0.04 7.42 -13.64
CA ALA A 286 -1.07 6.69 -14.25
C ALA A 286 -2.26 7.60 -14.56
N VAL A 287 -2.66 8.47 -13.63
CA VAL A 287 -3.75 9.44 -13.83
C VAL A 287 -3.45 10.41 -14.95
N ILE A 288 -2.23 10.98 -14.99
CA ILE A 288 -1.80 11.89 -16.05
C ILE A 288 -1.80 11.20 -17.42
N ALA A 289 -1.44 9.90 -17.46
CA ALA A 289 -1.51 9.09 -18.67
C ALA A 289 -2.93 8.66 -19.07
N GLY A 290 -3.97 9.06 -18.33
CA GLY A 290 -5.37 8.66 -18.60
C GLY A 290 -5.71 7.23 -18.17
N ALA A 291 -4.91 6.67 -17.26
CA ALA A 291 -4.95 5.26 -16.84
C ALA A 291 -5.31 5.06 -15.35
N GLY A 292 -5.78 6.09 -14.63
CA GLY A 292 -6.03 6.03 -13.17
C GLY A 292 -7.24 6.82 -12.67
#